data_AF-A0A0F9FCN4-F1
#
_entry.id   AF-A0A0F9FCN4-F1
#
_cell.length_a   1.000
_cell.length_b   1.000
_cell.length_c   1.000
_cell.angle_alpha   90.00
_cell.angle_beta   90.00
_cell.angle_gamma   90.00
#
_symmetry.space_group_name_H-M   'P 1'
#
loop_
_entity.id
_entity.type
_entity.pdbx_description
1 polymer ?
#
loop_
_entity_poly.entity_id
_entity_poly.type
_entity_poly.pdbx_seq_one_letter_code
_entity_poly.pdbx_strand_id
1 'polypeptide(L)' 'MIPSIEWTSSNKVKMIDQTLLPHELKFLEFDDYEDVAT' A
#
# COMPACT_ATOMS: atom_id res chain seq x y z
N MET A 1 14.18 -3.82 -6.62
CA MET A 1 13.08 -4.58 -5.98
C MET A 1 11.94 -3.59 -5.80
N ILE A 2 10.72 -3.90 -6.23
CA ILE A 2 9.56 -3.03 -5.96
C ILE A 2 9.09 -3.38 -4.54
N PRO A 3 9.12 -2.44 -3.58
CA PRO A 3 8.64 -2.72 -2.24
C PRO A 3 7.13 -2.97 -2.29
N SER A 4 6.68 -4.10 -1.74
CA SER A 4 5.26 -4.43 -1.65
C SER A 4 4.51 -3.54 -0.67
N ILE A 5 5.23 -3.06 0.36
CA ILE A 5 4.75 -2.14 1.40
C ILE A 5 5.90 -1.17 1.72
N GLU A 6 5.57 0.10 1.90
CA GLU A 6 6.49 1.20 2.18
C GLU A 6 5.88 2.13 3.23
N TRP A 7 6.70 2.57 4.20
CA TRP A 7 6.34 3.67 5.10
C TRP A 7 6.81 4.99 4.49
N THR A 8 5.90 5.93 4.29
CA THR A 8 6.23 7.22 3.68
C THR A 8 6.87 8.15 4.71
N SER A 9 7.61 9.16 4.21
CA SER A 9 8.13 10.26 5.04
C SER A 9 7.03 11.10 5.71
N SER A 10 5.78 10.97 5.27
CA SER A 10 4.59 11.61 5.84
C SER A 10 3.86 10.75 6.88
N ASN A 11 4.50 9.68 7.37
CA ASN A 11 3.94 8.77 8.39
C ASN A 11 2.72 7.98 7.92
N LYS A 12 2.68 7.64 6.63
CA LYS A 12 1.61 6.89 5.99
C LYS A 12 2.13 5.53 5.50
N VAL A 13 1.24 4.58 5.31
CA VAL A 13 1.56 3.29 4.68
C VAL A 13 1.17 3.35 3.22
N LYS A 14 2.11 3.09 2.32
CA LYS A 14 1.85 2.85 0.91
C LYS A 14 2.04 1.36 0.61
N MET A 15 1.08 0.70 -0.01
CA MET A 15 1.21 -0.71 -0.38
C MET A 15 0.66 -0.99 -1.78
N ILE A 16 1.10 -2.10 -2.37
CA ILE A 16 0.56 -2.59 -3.63
C ILE A 16 -0.78 -3.27 -3.39
N ASP A 17 -1.80 -2.93 -4.18
CA ASP A 17 -3.04 -3.69 -4.25
C ASP A 17 -2.78 -5.03 -4.96
N GLN A 18 -2.63 -6.09 -4.17
CA GLN A 18 -2.30 -7.42 -4.69
C GLN A 18 -3.50 -8.11 -5.36
N THR A 19 -4.73 -7.61 -5.19
CA THR A 19 -5.93 -8.21 -5.81
C THR A 19 -6.01 -7.95 -7.31
N LEU A 20 -5.35 -6.89 -7.77
CA LEU A 20 -5.32 -6.47 -9.17
C LEU A 20 -4.15 -7.08 -9.94
N LEU A 21 -3.19 -7.69 -9.25
CA LEU A 21 -2.06 -8.36 -9.89
C LEU A 21 -2.50 -9.69 -10.54
N PRO A 22 -1.91 -10.06 -11.70
CA PRO A 22 -0.85 -9.36 -12.43
C PRO A 22 -1.37 -8.33 -13.44
N HIS A 23 -2.67 -8.08 -13.49
CA HIS A 23 -3.31 -7.28 -14.54
C HIS A 23 -3.04 -5.78 -14.41
N GLU A 24 -2.94 -5.28 -13.18
CA GLU A 24 -2.72 -3.87 -12.91
C GLU A 24 -1.87 -3.67 -11.65
N LEU A 25 -0.90 -2.75 -11.73
CA LEU A 25 -0.10 -2.31 -10.59
C LEU A 25 -0.69 -1.02 -10.02
N LYS A 26 -1.39 -1.15 -8.89
CA LYS A 26 -2.00 -0.02 -8.18
C LYS A 26 -1.42 0.09 -6.78
N PHE A 27 -1.26 1.33 -6.31
CA PHE A 27 -0.83 1.62 -4.95
C PHE A 27 -1.99 2.17 -4.12
N LEU A 28 -2.12 1.66 -2.91
CA LEU A 28 -3.01 2.15 -1.87
C LEU A 28 -2.17 2.95 -0.86
N GLU A 29 -2.73 4.04 -0.35
CA GLU A 29 -2.12 4.87 0.68
C GLU A 29 -3.08 4.92 1.87
N PHE A 30 -2.56 4.63 3.05
CA PHE A 30 -3.30 4.54 4.30
C PHE A 30 -2.69 5.49 5.31
N ASP A 31 -3.55 6.27 5.97
CA ASP A 31 -3.13 7.28 6.94
C ASP A 31 -3.05 6.67 8.36
N ASP A 32 -3.89 5.68 8.66
CA ASP A 32 -3.95 5.00 9.95
C ASP A 32 -3.72 3.48 9.81
N TYR A 33 -3.29 2.82 10.90
CA TYR A 33 -3.19 1.36 10.96
C TYR A 33 -4.58 0.71 10.94
N GLU A 34 -5.63 1.40 11.42
CA GLU A 34 -7.01 0.93 11.35
C GLU A 34 -7.50 0.81 9.90
N ASP A 35 -7.05 1.71 9.03
CA ASP A 35 -7.37 1.67 7.60
C ASP A 35 -6.73 0.46 6.91
N VAL A 36 -5.62 -0.06 7.45
CA VAL A 36 -4.95 -1.28 6.98
C VAL A 36 -5.66 -2.54 7.46
N ALA A 37 -6.30 -2.48 8.64
CA ALA A 37 -6.89 -3.65 9.32
C ALA A 37 -8.35 -3.94 8.93
N THR A 38 -9.00 -3.02 8.21
CA THR A 38 -10.41 -3.08 7.82
C THR A 38 -10.58 -3.60 6.39
#